data_AF-A0AAW8BIJ6-F1
#
_entry.id   AF-A0AAW8BIJ6-F1
#
_cell.length_a   1.000
_cell.length_b   1.000
_cell.length_c   1.000
_cell.angle_alpha   90.00
_cell.angle_beta   90.00
_cell.angle_gamma   90.00
#
_symmetry.space_group_name_H-M   'P 1'
#
loop_
_entity.id
_entity.type
_entity.pdbx_description
1 polymer ?
#
loop_
_entity_poly.entity_id
_entity_poly.type
_entity_poly.pdbx_seq_one_letter_code
_entity_poly.pdbx_strand_id
1 'polypeptide(L)'
;MEKFFEVKKHTYPKVQKGSANSYEDLVDQLIKNQFENKITIGEIHNTIKSYIEEENLFFLRNYNTASKDNYHSLRRGFKIYFEKENLNIAFCDDTFVMLFNAMKLFDLSYSMENLKNLFNQNKLICAFITTNEERELSFYKNKGAIITNSKFNANGWQLSHLHTVNFCNFSGIIVNSDRNDWSNDHNTRIDLNTEFDDESIKKIKAHFVRLIHPLNSFLIPKNKLIKYFGKRLGEEQELLQHVENYISKEFPKIYDEFKDMAMIKDVNTPNFNSNNIRINWKNKN
;
A
#
# COMPACT_ATOMS: atom_id res chain seq x y z
N MET A 1 4.51 18.65 1.01
CA MET A 1 5.20 18.04 -0.15
C MET A 1 6.66 17.71 0.15
N GLU A 2 7.43 18.66 0.70
CA GLU A 2 8.87 18.50 1.01
C GLU A 2 9.18 17.30 1.91
N LYS A 3 8.31 17.01 2.89
CA LYS A 3 8.52 15.91 3.83
C LYS A 3 8.70 14.54 3.15
N PHE A 4 7.88 14.22 2.16
CA PHE A 4 8.01 12.96 1.41
C PHE A 4 9.27 12.91 0.54
N PHE A 5 9.83 14.06 0.15
CA PHE A 5 11.10 14.11 -0.59
C PHE A 5 12.31 13.77 0.27
N GLU A 6 12.20 13.80 1.61
CA GLU A 6 13.26 13.36 2.50
C GLU A 6 13.67 11.91 2.25
N VAL A 7 12.73 11.04 1.82
CA VAL A 7 13.00 9.65 1.41
C VAL A 7 14.13 9.54 0.38
N LYS A 8 14.36 10.56 -0.46
CA LYS A 8 15.48 10.56 -1.42
C LYS A 8 16.84 10.48 -0.73
N LYS A 9 16.98 11.04 0.47
CA LYS A 9 18.21 11.13 1.27
C LYS A 9 18.60 9.81 1.95
N HIS A 10 17.65 8.87 2.07
CA HIS A 10 17.86 7.59 2.75
C HIS A 10 18.08 6.44 1.77
N THR A 11 18.71 5.37 2.24
CA THR A 11 18.89 4.11 1.52
C THR A 11 18.50 2.96 2.43
N TYR A 12 17.89 1.92 1.87
CA TYR A 12 17.59 0.70 2.61
C TYR A 12 18.66 -0.35 2.26
N PRO A 13 19.17 -1.16 3.21
CA PRO A 13 20.25 -2.09 2.94
C PRO A 13 19.88 -3.11 1.86
N LYS A 14 20.88 -3.64 1.13
CA LYS A 14 20.67 -4.78 0.22
C LYS A 14 20.35 -6.04 1.03
N VAL A 15 19.47 -6.89 0.49
CA VAL A 15 19.22 -8.24 1.04
C VAL A 15 20.55 -8.98 1.18
N GLN A 16 20.87 -9.34 2.42
CA GLN A 16 21.99 -10.20 2.76
C GLN A 16 21.53 -11.66 2.86
N LYS A 17 22.43 -12.60 2.64
CA LYS A 17 22.20 -14.04 2.69
C LYS A 17 21.85 -14.42 4.12
N GLY A 18 20.84 -15.25 4.27
CA GLY A 18 20.42 -15.75 5.57
C GLY A 18 19.53 -16.97 5.44
N SER A 19 19.10 -17.47 6.58
CA SER A 19 18.17 -18.58 6.66
C SER A 19 17.36 -18.52 7.94
N ALA A 20 16.12 -18.98 7.88
CA ALA A 20 15.25 -19.16 9.01
C ALA A 20 14.76 -20.62 9.08
N ASN A 21 14.72 -21.18 10.28
CA ASN A 21 14.26 -22.54 10.55
C ASN A 21 12.78 -22.62 10.95
N SER A 22 12.11 -21.46 11.05
CA SER A 22 10.68 -21.32 11.28
C SER A 22 10.19 -19.95 10.76
N TYR A 23 8.87 -19.74 10.72
CA TYR A 23 8.32 -18.42 10.42
C TYR A 23 8.61 -17.43 11.54
N GLU A 24 8.58 -17.88 12.80
CA GLU A 24 8.97 -17.07 13.96
C GLU A 24 10.43 -16.59 13.84
N ASP A 25 11.36 -17.49 13.50
CA ASP A 25 12.76 -17.16 13.29
C ASP A 25 12.93 -16.16 12.12
N LEU A 26 12.13 -16.30 11.05
CA LEU A 26 12.12 -15.32 9.96
C LEU A 26 11.63 -13.95 10.43
N VAL A 27 10.55 -13.92 11.23
CA VAL A 27 9.98 -12.68 11.79
C VAL A 27 11.03 -11.97 12.65
N ASP A 28 11.72 -12.72 13.49
CA ASP A 28 12.73 -12.20 14.42
C ASP A 28 13.94 -11.64 13.68
N GLN A 29 14.43 -12.36 12.66
CA GLN A 29 15.61 -11.94 11.92
C GLN A 29 15.37 -10.77 10.95
N LEU A 30 14.18 -10.69 10.31
CA LEU A 30 13.96 -9.78 9.18
C LEU A 30 12.82 -8.79 9.36
N ILE A 31 11.79 -9.12 10.14
CA ILE A 31 10.53 -8.37 10.12
C ILE A 31 10.38 -7.47 11.35
N LYS A 32 10.74 -7.94 12.56
CA LYS A 32 10.57 -7.16 13.81
C LYS A 32 11.17 -5.75 13.73
N ASN A 33 12.40 -5.65 13.25
CA ASN A 33 13.13 -4.37 13.16
C ASN A 33 12.45 -3.35 12.23
N GLN A 34 11.62 -3.80 11.28
CA GLN A 34 10.87 -2.90 10.40
C GLN A 34 9.76 -2.12 11.11
N PHE A 35 9.53 -2.42 12.39
CA PHE A 35 8.55 -1.78 13.26
C PHE A 35 9.20 -1.11 14.49
N GLU A 36 10.53 -0.88 14.48
CA GLU A 36 11.25 -0.30 15.62
C GLU A 36 10.93 1.19 15.87
N ASN A 37 10.55 1.93 14.81
CA ASN A 37 10.24 3.36 14.85
C ASN A 37 8.84 3.64 15.43
N LYS A 38 8.61 3.21 16.68
CA LYS A 38 7.28 3.20 17.33
C LYS A 38 6.61 4.56 17.40
N ILE A 39 7.37 5.62 17.72
CA ILE A 39 6.85 6.99 17.82
C ILE A 39 6.32 7.43 16.45
N THR A 40 7.15 7.32 15.41
CA THR A 40 6.77 7.62 14.02
C THR A 40 5.56 6.81 13.55
N ILE A 41 5.50 5.51 13.88
CA ILE A 41 4.34 4.66 13.55
C ILE A 41 3.06 5.21 14.20
N GLY A 42 3.14 5.63 15.47
CA GLY A 42 2.02 6.24 16.18
C GLY A 42 1.58 7.59 15.59
N GLU A 43 2.53 8.46 15.23
CA GLU A 43 2.25 9.74 14.58
C GLU A 43 1.58 9.56 13.21
N ILE A 44 2.09 8.61 12.42
CA ILE A 44 1.50 8.25 11.13
C ILE A 44 0.09 7.70 11.31
N HIS A 45 -0.12 6.81 12.29
CA HIS A 45 -1.43 6.24 12.58
C HIS A 45 -2.46 7.33 12.90
N ASN A 46 -2.13 8.23 13.83
CA ASN A 46 -3.02 9.34 14.20
C ASN A 46 -3.32 10.24 13.00
N THR A 47 -2.33 10.51 12.16
CA THR A 47 -2.53 11.29 10.93
C THR A 47 -3.48 10.60 9.95
N ILE A 48 -3.34 9.29 9.74
CA ILE A 48 -4.24 8.54 8.86
C ILE A 48 -5.67 8.54 9.42
N LYS A 49 -5.82 8.37 10.74
CA LYS A 49 -7.11 8.42 11.43
C LYS A 49 -7.83 9.75 11.21
N SER A 50 -7.16 10.88 11.45
CA SER A 50 -7.73 12.20 11.16
C SER A 50 -8.01 12.39 9.66
N TYR A 51 -7.13 11.87 8.79
CA TYR A 51 -7.32 11.97 7.34
C TYR A 51 -8.63 11.34 6.86
N ILE A 52 -8.93 10.12 7.31
CA ILE A 52 -10.16 9.43 6.87
C ILE A 52 -11.44 10.02 7.46
N GLU A 53 -11.35 10.84 8.50
CA GLU A 53 -12.49 11.53 9.11
C GLU A 53 -12.81 12.85 8.40
N GLU A 54 -11.78 13.63 8.05
CA GLU A 54 -11.94 15.01 7.57
C GLU A 54 -11.85 15.17 6.04
N GLU A 55 -11.23 14.23 5.33
CA GLU A 55 -10.94 14.38 3.89
C GLU A 55 -11.78 13.46 3.02
N ASN A 56 -11.84 13.80 1.73
CA ASN A 56 -12.69 13.13 0.75
C ASN A 56 -11.92 12.58 -0.46
N LEU A 57 -10.58 12.60 -0.45
CA LEU A 57 -9.76 12.07 -1.54
C LEU A 57 -9.05 10.78 -1.11
N PHE A 58 -9.45 9.66 -1.70
CA PHE A 58 -8.91 8.35 -1.34
C PHE A 58 -8.24 7.66 -2.53
N PHE A 59 -7.09 7.06 -2.27
CA PHE A 59 -6.41 6.22 -3.23
C PHE A 59 -6.88 4.77 -3.11
N LEU A 60 -7.29 4.21 -4.25
CA LEU A 60 -7.62 2.80 -4.40
C LEU A 60 -6.58 2.12 -5.27
N ARG A 61 -6.22 0.91 -4.88
CA ARG A 61 -5.40 0.02 -5.68
C ARG A 61 -6.35 -0.67 -6.63
N ASN A 62 -6.17 -0.47 -7.93
CA ASN A 62 -7.10 -1.06 -8.87
C ASN A 62 -6.90 -2.60 -8.95
N TYR A 63 -8.02 -3.32 -9.06
CA TYR A 63 -8.10 -4.78 -9.08
C TYR A 63 -7.67 -5.39 -10.41
N ASN A 64 -7.73 -4.61 -11.49
CA ASN A 64 -7.48 -5.15 -12.81
C ASN A 64 -5.99 -5.46 -12.96
N THR A 65 -5.62 -6.72 -12.83
CA THR A 65 -4.39 -7.27 -13.39
C THR A 65 -4.55 -7.38 -14.91
N ALA A 66 -4.74 -6.23 -15.57
CA ALA A 66 -4.79 -6.20 -17.02
C ALA A 66 -3.36 -6.30 -17.56
N SER A 67 -3.19 -6.97 -18.70
CA SER A 67 -1.92 -6.93 -19.42
C SER A 67 -1.59 -5.49 -19.81
N LYS A 68 -0.33 -5.21 -20.17
CA LYS A 68 0.06 -3.89 -20.68
C LYS A 68 -0.78 -3.48 -21.90
N ASP A 69 -1.23 -4.46 -22.67
CA ASP A 69 -2.06 -4.26 -23.87
C ASP A 69 -3.51 -3.86 -23.52
N ASN A 70 -3.95 -4.13 -22.28
CA ASN A 70 -5.26 -3.75 -21.73
C ASN A 70 -5.14 -2.60 -20.71
N TYR A 71 -4.21 -1.66 -20.95
CA TYR A 71 -3.92 -0.54 -20.04
C TYR A 71 -5.14 0.30 -19.66
N HIS A 72 -6.14 0.38 -20.53
CA HIS A 72 -7.39 1.12 -20.33
C HIS A 72 -8.19 0.60 -19.11
N SER A 73 -7.89 -0.62 -18.67
CA SER A 73 -8.46 -1.25 -17.47
C SER A 73 -7.65 -0.98 -16.19
N LEU A 74 -6.40 -0.50 -16.31
CA LEU A 74 -5.48 -0.26 -15.18
C LEU A 74 -5.74 1.12 -14.52
N ARG A 75 -5.85 2.17 -15.35
CA ARG A 75 -6.20 3.56 -14.96
C ARG A 75 -5.35 4.16 -13.83
N ARG A 76 -4.07 3.80 -13.73
CA ARG A 76 -3.20 4.30 -12.66
C ARG A 76 -2.97 5.80 -12.84
N GLY A 77 -3.21 6.58 -11.79
CA GLY A 77 -3.11 8.05 -11.82
C GLY A 77 -4.38 8.77 -12.28
N PHE A 78 -5.45 8.04 -12.58
CA PHE A 78 -6.74 8.63 -12.92
C PHE A 78 -7.49 9.04 -11.66
N LYS A 79 -8.22 10.16 -11.73
CA LYS A 79 -9.02 10.72 -10.63
C LYS A 79 -10.50 10.88 -11.03
N ILE A 80 -11.41 10.31 -10.25
CA ILE A 80 -12.86 10.50 -10.40
C ILE A 80 -13.34 11.40 -9.26
N TYR A 81 -14.19 12.36 -9.57
CA TYR A 81 -14.99 13.10 -8.60
C TYR A 81 -16.45 12.66 -8.71
N PHE A 82 -17.01 12.15 -7.62
CA PHE A 82 -18.42 11.79 -7.47
C PHE A 82 -19.14 12.95 -6.79
N GLU A 83 -20.02 13.63 -7.52
CA GLU A 83 -20.60 14.91 -7.08
C GLU A 83 -21.57 14.75 -5.91
N LYS A 84 -22.37 13.68 -5.90
CA LYS A 84 -23.43 13.45 -4.90
C LYS A 84 -22.88 13.31 -3.48
N GLU A 85 -21.75 12.62 -3.32
CA GLU A 85 -21.10 12.40 -2.02
C GLU A 85 -19.95 13.38 -1.76
N ASN A 86 -19.66 14.29 -2.70
CA ASN A 86 -18.45 15.10 -2.68
C ASN A 86 -17.20 14.24 -2.42
N LEU A 87 -17.02 13.17 -3.21
CA LEU A 87 -16.01 12.13 -3.00
C LEU A 87 -15.03 12.09 -4.18
N ASN A 88 -13.74 12.08 -3.89
CA ASN A 88 -12.69 11.92 -4.89
C ASN A 88 -12.01 10.56 -4.73
N ILE A 89 -11.84 9.85 -5.83
CA ILE A 89 -11.13 8.57 -5.88
C ILE A 89 -10.01 8.65 -6.90
N ALA A 90 -8.81 8.27 -6.49
CA ALA A 90 -7.64 8.14 -7.34
C ALA A 90 -7.18 6.69 -7.40
N PHE A 91 -6.66 6.24 -8.53
CA PHE A 91 -6.14 4.88 -8.67
C PHE A 91 -4.61 4.82 -8.65
N CYS A 92 -4.06 3.80 -7.99
CA CYS A 92 -2.62 3.58 -7.91
C CYS A 92 -2.22 2.10 -8.02
N ASP A 93 -0.91 1.85 -8.02
CA ASP A 93 -0.30 0.52 -7.89
C ASP A 93 0.54 0.41 -6.59
N ASP A 94 1.17 -0.75 -6.38
CA ASP A 94 1.96 -1.02 -5.16
C ASP A 94 3.19 -0.11 -4.98
N THR A 95 3.65 0.56 -6.04
CA THR A 95 4.77 1.51 -5.90
C THR A 95 4.39 2.68 -4.99
N PHE A 96 3.11 3.06 -4.98
CA PHE A 96 2.57 4.07 -4.09
C PHE A 96 2.77 3.69 -2.63
N VAL A 97 2.46 2.44 -2.26
CA VAL A 97 2.59 1.94 -0.89
C VAL A 97 4.04 1.98 -0.41
N MET A 98 4.99 1.74 -1.32
CA MET A 98 6.41 1.76 -1.00
C MET A 98 6.88 3.14 -0.50
N LEU A 99 6.21 4.24 -0.87
CA LEU A 99 6.50 5.56 -0.30
C LEU A 99 6.19 5.58 1.21
N PHE A 100 5.00 5.15 1.60
CA PHE A 100 4.57 5.15 3.01
C PHE A 100 5.35 4.15 3.85
N ASN A 101 5.67 2.97 3.28
CA ASN A 101 6.55 2.03 3.95
C ASN A 101 7.98 2.60 4.13
N ALA A 102 8.47 3.42 3.19
CA ALA A 102 9.74 4.13 3.36
C ALA A 102 9.70 5.16 4.49
N MET A 103 8.62 5.92 4.59
CA MET A 103 8.42 6.89 5.68
C MET A 103 8.56 6.18 7.04
N LYS A 104 7.87 5.05 7.22
CA LYS A 104 8.02 4.20 8.42
C LYS A 104 9.47 3.74 8.65
N LEU A 105 10.09 3.13 7.65
CA LEU A 105 11.41 2.50 7.80
C LEU A 105 12.54 3.50 8.02
N PHE A 106 12.40 4.73 7.55
CA PHE A 106 13.42 5.78 7.69
C PHE A 106 13.14 6.75 8.84
N ASP A 107 12.21 6.41 9.73
CA ASP A 107 11.81 7.23 10.86
C ASP A 107 11.35 8.64 10.45
N LEU A 108 10.54 8.70 9.40
CA LEU A 108 9.97 9.94 8.87
C LEU A 108 8.46 9.93 9.05
N SER A 109 7.93 10.76 9.93
CA SER A 109 6.49 10.99 10.03
C SER A 109 5.99 12.02 9.02
N TYR A 110 4.67 12.15 8.90
CA TYR A 110 4.00 13.14 8.07
C TYR A 110 2.72 13.59 8.75
N SER A 111 2.35 14.85 8.53
CA SER A 111 1.13 15.44 9.07
C SER A 111 -0.07 15.35 8.12
N MET A 112 -1.25 15.68 8.63
CA MET A 112 -2.47 15.85 7.84
C MET A 112 -2.24 16.79 6.64
N GLU A 113 -1.64 17.96 6.90
CA GLU A 113 -1.28 18.93 5.86
C GLU A 113 -0.32 18.36 4.82
N ASN A 114 0.60 17.46 5.23
CA ASN A 114 1.46 16.78 4.27
C ASN A 114 0.68 15.85 3.34
N LEU A 115 -0.32 15.11 3.85
CA LEU A 115 -1.20 14.26 3.04
C LEU A 115 -2.09 15.09 2.11
N LYS A 116 -2.72 16.15 2.61
CA LYS A 116 -3.52 17.08 1.79
C LYS A 116 -2.72 17.60 0.59
N ASN A 117 -1.51 18.09 0.87
CA ASN A 117 -0.60 18.58 -0.18
C ASN A 117 -0.11 17.47 -1.11
N LEU A 118 0.11 16.25 -0.60
CA LEU A 118 0.55 15.12 -1.40
C LEU A 118 -0.53 14.70 -2.41
N PHE A 119 -1.80 14.67 -1.99
CA PHE A 119 -2.88 14.12 -2.79
C PHE A 119 -3.57 15.14 -3.70
N ASN A 120 -3.62 16.42 -3.32
CA ASN A 120 -4.28 17.47 -4.11
C ASN A 120 -3.39 18.11 -5.20
N GLN A 121 -2.16 17.65 -5.39
CA GLN A 121 -1.30 18.08 -6.50
C GLN A 121 -1.45 17.16 -7.73
N ASN A 122 -1.10 17.69 -8.90
CA ASN A 122 -1.05 16.91 -10.14
C ASN A 122 0.30 16.20 -10.37
N LYS A 123 1.37 16.57 -9.67
CA LYS A 123 2.68 15.92 -9.79
C LYS A 123 2.77 14.75 -8.82
N LEU A 124 2.90 13.53 -9.32
CA LEU A 124 3.13 12.37 -8.47
C LEU A 124 4.47 12.50 -7.75
N ILE A 125 4.45 12.31 -6.43
CA ILE A 125 5.69 12.14 -5.67
C ILE A 125 6.22 10.71 -5.80
N CYS A 126 5.41 9.70 -6.13
CA CYS A 126 5.89 8.34 -6.36
C CYS A 126 5.57 7.87 -7.79
N ALA A 127 6.54 7.33 -8.53
CA ALA A 127 6.31 6.96 -9.91
C ALA A 127 5.44 5.69 -10.01
N PHE A 128 4.22 5.82 -10.53
CA PHE A 128 3.41 4.65 -10.94
C PHE A 128 4.03 3.99 -12.16
N ILE A 129 3.91 2.66 -12.26
CA ILE A 129 4.16 1.97 -13.51
C ILE A 129 3.01 2.36 -14.44
N THR A 130 3.25 3.08 -15.52
CA THR A 130 2.18 3.58 -16.43
C THR A 130 2.56 3.36 -17.89
N THR A 131 1.60 3.10 -18.76
CA THR A 131 1.80 3.09 -20.23
C THR A 131 1.85 4.51 -20.80
N ASN A 132 2.07 4.66 -22.12
CA ASN A 132 2.06 5.98 -22.77
C ASN A 132 0.68 6.63 -22.68
N GLU A 133 -0.34 5.80 -22.87
CA GLU A 133 -1.74 6.20 -22.96
C GLU A 133 -2.31 6.55 -21.58
N GLU A 134 -1.94 5.83 -20.52
CA GLU A 134 -2.26 6.25 -19.15
C GLU A 134 -1.63 7.62 -18.84
N ARG A 135 -0.38 7.87 -19.25
CA ARG A 135 0.32 9.13 -18.96
C ARG A 135 -0.34 10.35 -19.61
N GLU A 136 -0.92 10.16 -20.80
CA GLU A 136 -1.65 11.21 -21.52
C GLU A 136 -2.87 11.68 -20.70
N LEU A 137 -3.65 10.74 -20.17
CA LEU A 137 -4.97 11.02 -19.59
C LEU A 137 -5.01 11.09 -18.06
N SER A 138 -4.00 10.59 -17.36
CA SER A 138 -3.97 10.59 -15.89
C SER A 138 -3.97 12.01 -15.31
N PHE A 139 -4.73 12.24 -14.24
CA PHE A 139 -4.61 13.43 -13.42
C PHE A 139 -3.20 13.55 -12.84
N TYR A 140 -2.70 12.45 -12.27
CA TYR A 140 -1.39 12.41 -11.66
C TYR A 140 -0.29 12.12 -12.68
N LYS A 141 0.66 13.05 -12.84
CA LYS A 141 1.76 12.96 -13.79
C LYS A 141 3.08 12.57 -13.10
N ASN A 142 3.80 11.61 -13.66
CA ASN A 142 5.04 11.04 -13.09
C ASN A 142 6.30 11.93 -13.19
N LYS A 143 6.22 13.13 -13.78
CA LYS A 143 7.40 13.98 -14.01
C LYS A 143 7.99 14.48 -12.68
N GLY A 144 9.21 14.05 -12.35
CA GLY A 144 9.92 14.44 -11.12
C GLY A 144 9.61 13.56 -9.90
N ALA A 145 8.82 12.51 -10.06
CA ALA A 145 8.46 11.58 -9.00
C ALA A 145 9.68 10.86 -8.40
N ILE A 146 9.64 10.60 -7.10
CA ILE A 146 10.51 9.67 -6.38
C ILE A 146 10.26 8.27 -6.93
N ILE A 147 11.34 7.63 -7.39
CA ILE A 147 11.33 6.22 -7.76
C ILE A 147 11.65 5.41 -6.50
N THR A 148 10.64 5.17 -5.64
CA THR A 148 10.77 4.41 -4.38
C THR A 148 11.22 2.97 -4.62
N ASN A 149 10.90 2.41 -5.80
CA ASN A 149 11.42 1.13 -6.28
C ASN A 149 12.95 1.03 -6.22
N SER A 150 13.68 2.13 -6.43
CA SER A 150 15.15 2.14 -6.34
C SER A 150 15.66 1.90 -4.92
N LYS A 151 14.83 2.14 -3.89
CA LYS A 151 15.22 2.03 -2.48
C LYS A 151 15.09 0.59 -1.96
N PHE A 152 14.06 -0.15 -2.40
CA PHE A 152 13.79 -1.50 -1.89
C PHE A 152 13.93 -2.56 -2.98
N ASN A 153 13.22 -2.39 -4.09
CA ASN A 153 13.13 -3.37 -5.16
C ASN A 153 14.50 -3.60 -5.83
N ALA A 154 15.29 -2.55 -6.06
CA ALA A 154 16.66 -2.68 -6.57
C ALA A 154 17.58 -3.42 -5.59
N ASN A 155 17.33 -3.26 -4.30
CA ASN A 155 18.10 -3.84 -3.20
C ASN A 155 17.66 -5.27 -2.83
N GLY A 156 16.74 -5.86 -3.59
CA GLY A 156 16.34 -7.25 -3.45
C GLY A 156 15.11 -7.49 -2.57
N TRP A 157 14.48 -6.44 -2.05
CA TRP A 157 13.28 -6.52 -1.23
C TRP A 157 12.01 -6.47 -2.07
N GLN A 158 10.93 -7.06 -1.57
CA GLN A 158 9.57 -6.89 -2.07
C GLN A 158 8.65 -6.53 -0.91
N LEU A 159 7.62 -5.74 -1.18
CA LEU A 159 6.57 -5.42 -0.22
C LEU A 159 5.64 -6.62 -0.07
N SER A 160 5.16 -6.85 1.14
CA SER A 160 4.09 -7.79 1.47
C SER A 160 3.10 -7.10 2.40
N HIS A 161 1.84 -7.49 2.31
CA HIS A 161 0.78 -6.92 3.13
C HIS A 161 0.38 -7.93 4.21
N LEU A 162 0.13 -7.44 5.42
CA LEU A 162 -0.40 -8.25 6.51
C LEU A 162 -1.83 -8.69 6.19
N HIS A 163 -2.68 -7.72 5.87
CA HIS A 163 -4.05 -7.92 5.41
C HIS A 163 -4.17 -7.47 3.97
N THR A 164 -4.87 -8.25 3.15
CA THR A 164 -5.08 -7.89 1.73
C THR A 164 -5.71 -6.51 1.61
N VAL A 165 -5.14 -5.65 0.78
CA VAL A 165 -5.71 -4.35 0.42
C VAL A 165 -7.00 -4.55 -0.39
N ASN A 166 -7.01 -5.61 -1.20
CA ASN A 166 -8.04 -5.93 -2.17
C ASN A 166 -9.16 -6.80 -1.56
N PHE A 167 -9.79 -6.33 -0.48
CA PHE A 167 -10.78 -7.10 0.28
C PHE A 167 -12.24 -6.95 -0.21
N CYS A 168 -12.52 -6.00 -1.12
CA CYS A 168 -13.86 -5.72 -1.61
C CYS A 168 -13.86 -5.25 -3.08
N ASN A 169 -14.67 -5.88 -3.92
CA ASN A 169 -14.66 -5.54 -5.35
C ASN A 169 -15.44 -4.23 -5.63
N PHE A 170 -14.73 -3.16 -6.01
CA PHE A 170 -15.33 -1.89 -6.42
C PHE A 170 -15.75 -1.85 -7.89
N SER A 171 -15.43 -2.86 -8.71
CA SER A 171 -15.68 -2.82 -10.16
C SER A 171 -17.17 -2.73 -10.53
N GLY A 172 -18.07 -3.15 -9.64
CA GLY A 172 -19.52 -3.03 -9.83
C GLY A 172 -20.07 -1.64 -9.53
N ILE A 173 -19.32 -0.80 -8.80
CA ILE A 173 -19.73 0.54 -8.39
C ILE A 173 -18.97 1.59 -9.20
N ILE A 174 -17.65 1.43 -9.30
CA ILE A 174 -16.78 2.34 -10.03
C ILE A 174 -16.54 1.77 -11.43
N VAL A 175 -17.45 2.11 -12.35
CA VAL A 175 -17.41 1.59 -13.71
C VAL A 175 -16.29 2.22 -14.52
N ASN A 176 -15.58 1.38 -15.26
CA ASN A 176 -14.59 1.80 -16.26
C ASN A 176 -15.30 2.48 -17.45
N SER A 177 -15.43 3.80 -17.40
CA SER A 177 -16.07 4.61 -18.45
C SER A 177 -15.20 4.90 -19.67
N ASP A 178 -15.73 5.58 -20.68
CA ASP A 178 -15.04 5.79 -21.94
C ASP A 178 -13.80 6.68 -21.82
N ARG A 179 -12.86 6.53 -22.76
CA ARG A 179 -11.60 7.30 -22.75
C ARG A 179 -11.85 8.81 -22.74
N ASN A 180 -12.88 9.24 -23.47
CA ASN A 180 -13.20 10.66 -23.66
C ASN A 180 -13.64 11.37 -22.38
N ASP A 181 -14.13 10.64 -21.38
CA ASP A 181 -14.54 11.22 -20.09
C ASP A 181 -13.35 11.81 -19.31
N TRP A 182 -12.13 11.44 -19.70
CA TRP A 182 -10.87 11.84 -19.08
C TRP A 182 -10.13 12.90 -19.89
N SER A 183 -10.57 13.15 -21.13
CA SER A 183 -9.97 14.09 -22.06
C SER A 183 -10.53 15.51 -21.84
N ASN A 184 -10.53 15.97 -20.59
CA ASN A 184 -10.90 17.34 -20.22
C ASN A 184 -9.68 18.11 -19.69
N ASP A 185 -9.82 19.43 -19.56
CA ASP A 185 -8.75 20.35 -19.16
C ASP A 185 -8.08 20.01 -17.81
N HIS A 186 -8.74 19.18 -16.99
CA HIS A 186 -8.29 18.81 -15.65
C HIS A 186 -7.97 17.31 -15.51
N ASN A 187 -8.03 16.51 -16.57
CA ASN A 187 -7.77 15.07 -16.55
C ASN A 187 -8.53 14.32 -15.41
N THR A 188 -9.70 14.82 -15.03
CA THR A 188 -10.53 14.33 -13.91
C THR A 188 -11.91 14.01 -14.43
N ARG A 189 -12.36 12.77 -14.31
CA ARG A 189 -13.74 12.42 -14.64
C ARG A 189 -14.67 12.93 -13.56
N ILE A 190 -15.78 13.56 -13.95
CA ILE A 190 -16.88 13.91 -13.06
C ILE A 190 -17.99 12.87 -13.25
N ASP A 191 -18.43 12.23 -12.17
CA ASP A 191 -19.54 11.30 -12.15
C ASP A 191 -20.72 11.92 -11.39
N LEU A 192 -21.85 12.06 -12.11
CA LEU A 192 -23.07 12.68 -11.62
C LEU A 192 -24.14 11.66 -11.23
N ASN A 193 -23.94 10.38 -11.55
CA ASN A 193 -25.00 9.38 -11.53
C ASN A 193 -24.82 8.37 -10.41
N THR A 194 -23.58 7.94 -10.17
CA THR A 194 -23.24 6.95 -9.16
C THR A 194 -23.54 7.50 -7.76
N GLU A 195 -24.19 6.67 -6.94
CA GLU A 195 -24.42 6.94 -5.52
C GLU A 195 -23.69 5.91 -4.67
N PHE A 196 -23.13 6.34 -3.55
CA PHE A 196 -22.51 5.45 -2.57
C PHE A 196 -23.32 5.44 -1.27
N ASP A 197 -23.68 4.25 -0.83
CA ASP A 197 -24.17 4.07 0.53
C ASP A 197 -23.03 4.21 1.56
N ASP A 198 -23.41 4.41 2.83
CA ASP A 198 -22.47 4.55 3.95
C ASP A 198 -21.51 3.37 4.06
N GLU A 199 -21.96 2.16 3.72
CA GLU A 199 -21.12 0.95 3.75
C GLU A 199 -20.03 1.00 2.67
N SER A 200 -20.36 1.47 1.48
CA SER A 200 -19.42 1.62 0.36
C SER A 200 -18.39 2.71 0.64
N ILE A 201 -18.80 3.84 1.23
CA ILE A 201 -17.87 4.88 1.69
C ILE A 201 -16.92 4.32 2.76
N LYS A 202 -17.45 3.56 3.74
CA LYS A 202 -16.61 2.87 4.75
C LYS A 202 -15.62 1.91 4.12
N LYS A 203 -16.03 1.13 3.11
CA LYS A 203 -15.14 0.22 2.37
C LYS A 203 -14.03 0.97 1.64
N ILE A 204 -14.32 2.12 1.04
CA ILE A 204 -13.33 2.96 0.36
C ILE A 204 -12.28 3.48 1.35
N LYS A 205 -12.72 4.02 2.49
CA LYS A 205 -11.83 4.47 3.56
C LYS A 205 -10.98 3.30 4.09
N ALA A 206 -11.58 2.16 4.36
CA ALA A 206 -10.89 0.96 4.82
C ALA A 206 -9.86 0.44 3.82
N HIS A 207 -10.18 0.46 2.53
CA HIS A 207 -9.21 0.12 1.48
C HIS A 207 -8.02 1.08 1.52
N PHE A 208 -8.27 2.39 1.59
CA PHE A 208 -7.21 3.39 1.68
C PHE A 208 -6.33 3.19 2.94
N VAL A 209 -6.93 2.90 4.09
CA VAL A 209 -6.19 2.59 5.33
C VAL A 209 -5.31 1.36 5.12
N ARG A 210 -5.85 0.25 4.59
CA ARG A 210 -5.05 -0.96 4.27
C ARG A 210 -3.91 -0.65 3.31
N LEU A 211 -4.10 0.28 2.38
CA LEU A 211 -3.10 0.64 1.39
C LEU A 211 -1.89 1.35 2.03
N ILE A 212 -2.10 2.29 2.95
CA ILE A 212 -1.02 3.18 3.42
C ILE A 212 -0.62 2.99 4.89
N HIS A 213 -1.39 2.25 5.69
CA HIS A 213 -1.14 2.14 7.13
C HIS A 213 0.19 1.40 7.43
N PRO A 214 1.02 1.94 8.35
CA PRO A 214 2.37 1.43 8.61
C PRO A 214 2.39 -0.01 9.14
N LEU A 215 1.32 -0.43 9.81
CA LEU A 215 1.18 -1.80 10.34
C LEU A 215 0.76 -2.82 9.27
N ASN A 216 0.23 -2.39 8.12
CA ASN A 216 -0.29 -3.32 7.12
C ASN A 216 0.75 -3.79 6.10
N SER A 217 1.99 -3.27 6.13
CA SER A 217 2.99 -3.62 5.13
C SER A 217 4.36 -3.85 5.75
N PHE A 218 5.10 -4.81 5.21
CA PHE A 218 6.49 -5.12 5.57
C PHE A 218 7.25 -5.61 4.34
N LEU A 219 8.57 -5.66 4.44
CA LEU A 219 9.46 -6.14 3.39
C LEU A 219 9.93 -7.55 3.67
N ILE A 220 10.00 -8.35 2.61
CA ILE A 220 10.70 -9.64 2.60
C ILE A 220 11.64 -9.69 1.40
N PRO A 221 12.62 -10.62 1.37
CA PRO A 221 13.40 -10.85 0.16
C PRO A 221 12.48 -11.18 -1.03
N LYS A 222 12.88 -10.76 -2.24
CA LYS A 222 12.15 -11.12 -3.47
C LYS A 222 12.05 -12.63 -3.62
N ASN A 223 10.93 -13.12 -4.15
CA ASN A 223 10.71 -14.57 -4.37
C ASN A 223 11.87 -15.26 -5.09
N LYS A 224 12.48 -14.61 -6.10
CA LYS A 224 13.64 -15.16 -6.83
C LYS A 224 14.93 -15.31 -5.99
N LEU A 225 15.00 -14.64 -4.85
CA LEU A 225 16.11 -14.73 -3.89
C LEU A 225 15.84 -15.77 -2.80
N ILE A 226 14.61 -16.26 -2.67
CA ILE A 226 14.16 -17.20 -1.64
C ILE A 226 14.20 -18.62 -2.19
N LYS A 227 14.70 -19.56 -1.38
CA LYS A 227 14.53 -20.99 -1.50
C LYS A 227 13.65 -21.45 -0.35
N TYR A 228 12.40 -21.75 -0.66
CA TYR A 228 11.33 -22.10 0.28
C TYR A 228 10.36 -23.06 -0.43
N PHE A 229 9.81 -24.02 0.32
CA PHE A 229 8.82 -24.97 -0.19
C PHE A 229 7.41 -24.43 0.07
N GLY A 230 6.91 -23.63 -0.86
CA GLY A 230 5.58 -23.02 -0.87
C GLY A 230 5.44 -22.12 -2.09
N LYS A 231 4.34 -21.35 -2.19
CA LYS A 231 4.07 -20.54 -3.40
C LYS A 231 4.79 -19.21 -3.33
N ARG A 232 4.44 -18.40 -2.34
CA ARG A 232 4.92 -17.02 -2.20
C ARG A 232 5.00 -16.71 -0.72
N LEU A 233 6.23 -16.58 -0.21
CA LEU A 233 6.48 -16.44 1.22
C LEU A 233 5.65 -15.32 1.87
N GLY A 234 5.51 -14.17 1.21
CA GLY A 234 4.74 -13.01 1.72
C GLY A 234 3.23 -13.15 1.65
N GLU A 235 2.71 -14.27 1.14
CA GLU A 235 1.29 -14.62 1.09
C GLU A 235 1.00 -15.88 1.94
N GLU A 236 2.01 -16.47 2.61
CA GLU A 236 1.83 -17.64 3.47
C GLU A 236 1.12 -17.25 4.76
N GLN A 237 -0.05 -17.84 5.02
CA GLN A 237 -0.92 -17.47 6.14
C GLN A 237 -0.23 -17.63 7.51
N GLU A 238 0.56 -18.69 7.69
CA GLU A 238 1.28 -18.93 8.94
C GLU A 238 2.33 -17.82 9.20
N LEU A 239 3.05 -17.35 8.16
CA LEU A 239 3.93 -16.19 8.30
C LEU A 239 3.15 -14.94 8.70
N LEU A 240 2.05 -14.65 7.99
CA LEU A 240 1.23 -13.47 8.26
C LEU A 240 0.69 -13.49 9.70
N GLN A 241 0.30 -14.66 10.20
CA GLN A 241 -0.13 -14.82 11.60
C GLN A 241 0.99 -14.54 12.60
N HIS A 242 2.23 -15.00 12.36
CA HIS A 242 3.36 -14.65 13.23
C HIS A 242 3.65 -13.14 13.22
N VAL A 243 3.54 -12.48 12.07
CA VAL A 243 3.68 -11.02 11.96
C VAL A 243 2.56 -10.28 12.72
N GLU A 244 1.32 -10.72 12.56
CA GLU A 244 0.15 -10.19 13.28
C GLU A 244 0.28 -10.36 14.79
N ASN A 245 0.71 -11.55 15.26
CA ASN A 245 0.95 -11.83 16.67
C ASN A 245 2.03 -10.92 17.27
N TYR A 246 3.06 -10.59 16.50
CA TYR A 246 4.06 -9.62 16.94
C TYR A 246 3.47 -8.21 17.01
N ILE A 247 2.82 -7.75 15.94
CA ILE A 247 2.27 -6.39 15.86
C ILE A 247 1.20 -6.14 16.92
N SER A 248 0.29 -7.09 17.16
CA SER A 248 -0.77 -6.98 18.17
C SER A 248 -0.23 -6.89 19.60
N LYS A 249 0.88 -7.57 19.90
CA LYS A 249 1.56 -7.45 21.19
C LYS A 249 2.32 -6.13 21.33
N GLU A 250 2.96 -5.69 20.25
CA GLU A 250 3.84 -4.52 20.24
C GLU A 250 3.07 -3.19 20.17
N PHE A 251 1.91 -3.19 19.50
CA PHE A 251 1.08 -2.02 19.23
C PHE A 251 -0.40 -2.29 19.56
N PRO A 252 -0.77 -2.77 20.77
CA PRO A 252 -2.10 -3.30 21.03
C PRO A 252 -3.22 -2.31 20.67
N LYS A 253 -3.16 -1.08 21.23
CA LYS A 253 -4.16 -0.05 20.96
C LYS A 253 -4.20 0.39 19.49
N ILE A 254 -3.03 0.67 18.90
CA ILE A 254 -2.92 1.12 17.50
C ILE A 254 -3.40 0.02 16.55
N TYR A 255 -3.12 -1.23 16.86
CA TYR A 255 -3.52 -2.37 16.05
C TYR A 255 -5.03 -2.59 16.09
N ASP A 256 -5.65 -2.51 17.27
CA ASP A 256 -7.11 -2.59 17.39
C ASP A 256 -7.81 -1.46 16.61
N GLU A 257 -7.36 -0.21 16.78
CA GLU A 257 -7.88 0.93 16.00
C GLU A 257 -7.66 0.74 14.49
N PHE A 258 -6.50 0.20 14.08
CA PHE A 258 -6.24 -0.13 12.69
C PHE A 258 -7.20 -1.20 12.16
N LYS A 259 -7.48 -2.28 12.92
CA LYS A 259 -8.41 -3.33 12.51
C LYS A 259 -9.80 -2.77 12.24
N ASP A 260 -10.28 -1.90 13.12
CA ASP A 260 -11.59 -1.26 12.97
C ASP A 260 -11.64 -0.35 11.74
N MET A 261 -10.66 0.56 11.59
CA MET A 261 -10.57 1.46 10.43
C MET A 261 -10.43 0.69 9.11
N ALA A 262 -9.71 -0.44 9.12
CA ALA A 262 -9.47 -1.29 7.96
C ALA A 262 -10.58 -2.34 7.75
N MET A 263 -11.61 -2.41 8.58
CA MET A 263 -12.65 -3.45 8.54
C MET A 263 -12.05 -4.88 8.49
N ILE A 264 -11.03 -5.14 9.29
CA ILE A 264 -10.42 -6.46 9.42
C ILE A 264 -11.32 -7.30 10.32
N LYS A 265 -11.82 -8.41 9.79
CA LYS A 265 -12.59 -9.38 10.59
C LYS A 265 -11.61 -10.34 11.24
N ASP A 266 -11.83 -10.63 12.52
CA ASP A 266 -11.10 -11.71 13.18
C ASP A 266 -11.45 -13.02 12.48
N VAL A 267 -10.45 -13.69 11.90
CA VAL A 267 -10.62 -14.99 11.28
C VAL A 267 -10.22 -16.04 12.31
N ASN A 268 -11.07 -17.05 12.53
CA ASN A 268 -10.70 -18.24 13.28
C ASN A 268 -9.45 -18.84 12.63
N THR A 269 -8.31 -18.69 13.30
CA THR A 269 -7.03 -19.12 12.76
C THR A 269 -6.94 -20.63 12.91
N PRO A 270 -6.69 -21.38 11.83
CA PRO A 270 -6.38 -22.80 11.94
C PRO A 270 -5.19 -22.96 12.89
N ASN A 271 -5.22 -23.98 13.75
CA ASN A 271 -4.00 -24.43 14.41
C ASN A 271 -3.06 -24.98 13.34
N PHE A 272 -2.10 -24.17 12.89
CA PHE A 272 -1.04 -24.65 12.03
C PHE A 272 -0.09 -25.50 12.89
N ASN A 273 0.01 -26.78 12.57
CA ASN A 273 1.13 -27.58 13.06
C ASN A 273 2.37 -27.04 12.33
N SER A 274 3.25 -26.37 13.07
CA SER A 274 4.53 -25.88 12.58
C SER A 274 5.33 -27.06 12.05
N ASN A 275 5.26 -27.31 10.75
CA ASN A 275 6.19 -28.21 10.09
C ASN A 275 7.58 -27.58 10.17
N ASN A 276 8.64 -28.40 10.23
CA ASN A 276 10.01 -27.92 10.10
C ASN A 276 10.20 -27.27 8.72
N ILE A 277 9.89 -25.98 8.61
CA ILE A 277 10.13 -25.21 7.40
C ILE A 277 11.60 -24.77 7.40
N ARG A 278 12.19 -24.70 6.21
CA ARG A 278 13.51 -24.11 6.05
C ARG A 278 13.46 -23.08 4.94
N ILE A 279 13.66 -21.83 5.32
CA ILE A 279 13.65 -20.69 4.42
C ILE A 279 15.10 -20.26 4.26
N ASN A 280 15.62 -20.23 3.04
CA ASN A 280 16.94 -19.68 2.79
C ASN A 280 16.81 -18.54 1.79
N TRP A 281 17.56 -17.46 1.96
CA TRP A 281 17.61 -16.40 0.96
C TRP A 281 19.05 -16.02 0.63
N LYS A 282 19.26 -15.60 -0.63
CA LYS A 282 20.58 -15.27 -1.17
C LYS A 282 20.80 -13.75 -1.17
N ASN A 283 22.08 -13.36 -1.16
CA ASN A 283 22.48 -11.98 -1.41
C ASN A 283 21.87 -11.45 -2.71
N LYS A 284 21.49 -10.18 -2.71
CA LYS A 284 21.32 -9.45 -3.97
C LYS A 284 22.71 -9.04 -4.48
N ASN A 285 23.21 -9.77 -5.49
CA ASN A 285 24.33 -9.31 -6.32
C ASN A 285 24.00 -7.96 -6.96
#